data_AF-E6MIJ3-F1
#
_entry.id   AF-E6MIJ3-F1
#
_cell.length_a   1.000
_cell.length_b   1.000
_cell.length_c   1.000
_cell.angle_alpha   90.00
_cell.angle_beta   90.00
_cell.angle_gamma   90.00
#
_symmetry.space_group_name_H-M   'P 1'
#
loop_
_entity.id
_entity.type
_entity.pdbx_description
1 polymer ?
#
loop_
_entity_poly.entity_id
_entity_poly.type
_entity_poly.pdbx_seq_one_letter_code
_entity_poly.pdbx_strand_id
1 'polypeptide(L)' 'MIIKQYCHFRKDDGIMKTRKIGHSDIEVSALDLGLMGMSPVYDQINDEESIRTIHRALDIGITLLDTADVYGRWT' A
#
# COMPACT_ATOMS: atom_id res chain seq x y z
N MET A 1 11.30 -10.45 -3.97
CA MET A 1 12.27 -9.57 -3.25
C MET A 1 11.67 -8.25 -2.71
N ILE A 2 10.36 -7.98 -2.82
CA ILE A 2 9.76 -6.68 -2.39
C ILE A 2 8.94 -6.79 -1.09
N ILE A 3 8.42 -7.97 -0.75
CA ILE A 3 7.51 -8.13 0.41
C ILE A 3 8.26 -8.30 1.75
N LYS A 4 9.52 -8.75 1.73
CA LYS A 4 10.33 -8.91 2.96
C LYS A 4 10.90 -7.62 3.52
N GLN A 5 10.86 -6.53 2.75
CA GLN A 5 11.04 -5.20 3.32
C GLN A 5 9.69 -4.78 3.89
N TYR A 6 9.23 -5.53 4.90
CA TYR A 6 8.43 -4.97 5.99
C TYR A 6 9.28 -3.85 6.56
N CYS A 7 9.25 -2.71 5.86
CA CYS A 7 9.49 -1.40 6.38
C CYS A 7 8.81 -1.44 7.74
N HIS A 8 9.61 -1.30 8.79
CA HIS A 8 9.16 -1.23 10.16
C HIS A 8 8.26 0.01 10.29
N PHE A 9 7.07 -0.01 9.69
CA PHE A 9 5.99 0.92 9.93
C PHE A 9 5.45 0.57 11.30
N ARG A 10 6.23 0.97 12.30
CA ARG A 10 5.72 1.20 13.63
C ARG A 10 4.58 2.21 13.45
N LYS A 11 3.50 2.02 14.20
CA LYS A 11 2.68 3.17 14.57
C LYS A 11 3.69 4.13 15.19
N ASP A 12 4.03 5.22 14.51
CA ASP A 12 4.55 6.37 15.24
C ASP A 12 3.54 6.62 16.36
N ASP A 13 3.98 7.03 17.54
CA ASP A 13 3.11 7.15 18.73
C ASP A 13 2.01 8.24 18.56
N GLY A 14 1.82 8.76 17.34
CA GLY A 14 0.80 9.69 16.91
C GLY A 14 -0.13 9.14 15.83
N ILE A 15 -1.31 9.74 15.74
CA ILE A 15 -2.36 9.44 14.75
C ILE A 15 -1.81 9.60 13.32
N MET A 16 -2.25 8.73 12.40
CA MET A 16 -1.91 8.83 10.97
C MET A 16 -2.18 10.25 10.45
N LYS A 17 -1.18 10.87 9.85
CA LYS A 17 -1.31 12.21 9.27
C LYS A 17 -2.04 12.12 7.94
N THR A 18 -2.94 13.06 7.67
CA THR A 18 -3.62 13.19 6.37
C THR A 18 -3.13 14.42 5.60
N ARG A 19 -3.29 14.40 4.28
CA ARG A 19 -2.95 15.48 3.35
C ARG A 19 -3.98 15.58 2.22
N LYS A 20 -4.22 16.79 1.73
CA LYS A 20 -4.99 17.01 0.50
C LYS A 20 -4.17 16.69 -0.74
N ILE A 21 -4.81 16.09 -1.75
CA ILE A 21 -4.20 15.90 -3.07
C ILE A 21 -4.37 17.17 -3.92
N GLY A 22 -3.27 17.90 -4.10
CA GLY A 22 -3.24 19.12 -4.91
C GLY A 22 -4.29 20.14 -4.45
N HIS A 23 -5.08 20.65 -5.39
CA HIS A 23 -6.17 21.59 -5.11
C HIS A 23 -7.55 20.92 -4.97
N SER A 24 -7.59 19.59 -4.80
CA SER A 24 -8.85 18.86 -4.63
C SER A 24 -9.35 18.87 -3.18
N ASP A 25 -10.55 18.33 -2.99
CA ASP A 25 -11.13 18.04 -1.67
C ASP A 25 -10.84 16.62 -1.18
N ILE A 26 -9.98 15.88 -1.88
CA ILE A 26 -9.59 14.51 -1.51
C ILE A 26 -8.50 14.59 -0.45
N GLU A 27 -8.79 14.06 0.74
CA GLU A 27 -7.82 13.83 1.81
C GLU A 27 -7.40 12.36 1.87
N VAL A 28 -6.09 12.14 1.94
CA VAL A 28 -5.49 10.81 2.04
C VAL A 28 -4.48 10.75 3.18
N SER A 29 -4.12 9.56 3.62
CA SER A 29 -2.95 9.35 4.48
C SER A 29 -1.69 9.91 3.84
N ALA A 30 -0.77 10.42 4.66
CA ALA A 30 0.50 10.99 4.21
C ALA A 30 1.46 9.95 3.60
N LEU A 31 1.13 8.67 3.76
CA LEU A 31 1.79 7.51 3.18
C LEU A 31 0.76 6.68 2.42
N ASP A 32 1.20 5.96 1.41
CA ASP A 32 0.41 5.06 0.57
C ASP A 32 0.96 3.63 0.61
N LEU A 33 0.15 2.67 0.13
CA LEU A 33 0.57 1.28 -0.09
C LEU A 33 0.70 1.00 -1.58
N GLY A 34 1.94 0.84 -2.05
CA GLY A 34 2.23 0.39 -3.42
C GLY A 34 1.92 -1.09 -3.63
N LEU A 35 1.12 -1.41 -4.64
CA LEU A 35 0.65 -2.76 -4.93
C LEU A 35 1.57 -3.55 -5.87
N MET A 36 2.66 -2.96 -6.37
CA MET A 36 3.62 -3.63 -7.25
C MET A 36 4.20 -4.92 -6.64
N GLY A 37 4.41 -4.98 -5.32
CA GLY A 37 4.89 -6.18 -4.63
C GLY A 37 3.88 -7.34 -4.59
N MET A 38 2.61 -7.06 -4.89
CA MET A 38 1.51 -8.04 -4.96
C MET A 38 1.20 -8.43 -6.41
N SER A 39 2.00 -7.94 -7.37
CA SER A 39 1.86 -8.18 -8.81
C SER A 39 2.77 -9.32 -9.29
N PRO A 40 2.51 -9.92 -10.46
CA PRO A 40 3.37 -10.98 -11.02
C PRO A 40 4.70 -10.44 -11.58
N VAL A 41 5.00 -9.15 -11.43
CA VAL A 41 6.16 -8.49 -12.04
C VAL A 41 7.50 -9.03 -11.51
N TYR A 42 7.54 -9.48 -10.24
CA TYR A 42 8.80 -9.85 -9.59
C TYR A 42 8.89 -11.29 -9.09
N ASP A 43 7.77 -11.96 -8.79
CA ASP A 43 7.77 -13.32 -8.24
C ASP A 43 6.37 -13.96 -8.31
N GLN A 44 6.25 -15.20 -7.84
CA GLN A 44 4.96 -15.83 -7.55
C GLN A 44 4.18 -15.01 -6.52
N ILE A 45 2.90 -14.79 -6.82
CA ILE A 45 1.99 -14.02 -5.96
C ILE A 45 1.50 -14.94 -4.84
N ASN A 46 1.50 -14.42 -3.60
CA ASN A 46 0.83 -15.04 -2.47
C ASN A 46 -0.37 -14.19 -2.06
N ASP A 47 -1.57 -14.61 -2.46
CA ASP A 47 -2.81 -13.87 -2.20
C ASP A 47 -3.07 -13.67 -0.71
N GLU A 48 -2.80 -14.67 0.13
CA GLU A 48 -3.01 -14.53 1.57
C GLU A 48 -2.08 -13.48 2.20
N GLU A 49 -0.83 -13.39 1.73
CA GLU A 49 0.13 -12.38 2.19
C GLU A 49 -0.27 -10.98 1.72
N SER A 50 -0.71 -10.86 0.47
CA SER A 50 -1.25 -9.62 -0.10
C SER A 50 -2.45 -9.12 0.70
N ILE A 51 -3.43 -9.99 0.97
CA ILE A 51 -4.63 -9.68 1.75
C ILE A 51 -4.25 -9.21 3.17
N ARG A 52 -3.37 -9.96 3.87
CA ARG A 52 -2.89 -9.56 5.21
C ARG A 52 -2.21 -8.20 5.20
N THR A 53 -1.44 -7.90 4.15
CA THR A 53 -0.72 -6.63 4.02
C THR A 53 -1.68 -5.47 3.81
N ILE A 54 -2.71 -5.63 2.97
CA ILE A 54 -3.75 -4.61 2.76
C ILE A 54 -4.51 -4.35 4.06
N HIS A 55 -4.97 -5.39 4.75
CA HIS A 55 -5.64 -5.22 6.04
C HIS A 55 -4.76 -4.51 7.07
N ARG A 56 -3.48 -4.89 7.14
CA ARG A 56 -2.55 -4.23 8.04
C ARG A 56 -2.36 -2.74 7.72
N ALA A 57 -2.32 -2.37 6.44
CA ALA A 57 -2.23 -0.97 6.02
C ALA A 57 -3.46 -0.16 6.47
N LEU A 58 -4.65 -0.75 6.33
CA LEU A 58 -5.90 -0.13 6.81
C LEU A 58 -5.90 0.03 8.34
N ASP A 59 -5.44 -0.98 9.09
CA ASP A 59 -5.37 -0.95 10.56
C ASP A 59 -4.45 0.16 11.10
N ILE A 60 -3.46 0.58 10.31
CA ILE A 60 -2.54 1.68 10.67
C ILE A 60 -2.95 3.03 10.05
N GLY A 61 -4.10 3.09 9.37
CA GLY A 61 -4.70 4.32 8.86
C GLY A 61 -4.32 4.72 7.44
N ILE A 62 -3.71 3.84 6.65
CA ILE A 62 -3.46 4.11 5.23
C ILE A 62 -4.80 4.15 4.48
N THR A 63 -4.99 5.18 3.66
CA THR A 63 -6.20 5.39 2.85
C THR A 63 -5.90 5.59 1.36
N LEU A 64 -4.63 5.51 0.95
CA LEU A 64 -4.20 5.58 -0.45
C LEU A 64 -3.50 4.28 -0.87
N LEU A 65 -3.95 3.69 -1.98
CA LEU A 65 -3.36 2.52 -2.61
C LEU A 65 -2.81 2.92 -3.99
N ASP A 66 -1.55 2.62 -4.26
CA ASP A 66 -0.89 2.90 -5.54
C ASP A 66 -0.91 1.67 -6.46
N THR A 67 -1.37 1.87 -7.69
CA THR A 67 -1.52 0.83 -8.71
C THR A 67 -1.20 1.36 -10.10
N ALA A 68 -0.92 0.46 -11.04
CA ALA A 68 -0.65 0.78 -12.43
C ALA A 68 -1.00 -0.40 -13.35
N ASP A 69 -1.28 -0.13 -14.62
CA ASP A 69 -1.60 -1.17 -15.62
C ASP A 69 -0.50 -2.25 -15.72
N VAL A 70 0.76 -1.84 -15.59
CA VAL A 70 1.94 -2.74 -15.60
C VAL A 70 1.98 -3.70 -14.41
N TYR A 71 1.23 -3.45 -13.34
CA TYR A 71 1.08 -4.36 -12.20
C TYR A 71 -0.01 -5.42 -12.45
N GLY A 72 -0.77 -5.30 -13.54
CA GLY A 72 -1.78 -6.27 -13.94
C GLY A 72 -1.19 -7.50 -14.63
N ARG A 73 -2.04 -8.53 -14.75
CA ARG A 73 -1.74 -9.68 -15.61
C ARG A 73 -2.25 -9.36 -17.01
N TRP A 74 -1.36 -9.31 -18.00
CA TRP A 74 -1.71 -9.15 -19.41
C TRP A 74 -2.23 -10.49 -19.95
N THR A 75 -3.52 -10.74 -19.82
CA THR A 75 -4.25 -11.88 -20.39
C THR A 75 -5.62 -11.42 -20.82
#